data_AF-A0A8H5L3G3-F1
#
_entry.id   AF-A0A8H5L3G3-F1
#
_cell.length_a   1.000
_cell.length_b   1.000
_cell.length_c   1.000
_cell.angle_alpha   90.00
_cell.angle_beta   90.00
_cell.angle_gamma   90.00
#
_symmetry.space_group_name_H-M   'P 1'
#
loop_
_entity.id
_entity.type
_entity.pdbx_description
1 polymer ?
#
loop_
_entity_poly.entity_id
_entity_poly.type
_entity_poly.pdbx_seq_one_letter_code
_entity_poly.pdbx_strand_id
1 'polypeptide(L)'
;MSSRPYTEKGRRNKRRKPSRSQREAFQQNLEFEEQEIRPIRDVLTKVQQSSQTNSGPLNISEGRCFKLWSTDHIKYCTAEVAPTRYIEFYDPKFYRFSNCPEGQVDGHIYAMSTDMCDIDPFVPPQDAGLETVRIGGNDGLHTFYAQFLDNHHLILQIPKELVFYRQETDPTSGAPDVFTYYGICEAYAESRMLANHRREDQAERRRSASPA
;
A
#
# COMPACT_ATOMS: atom_id res chain seq x y z
N MET A 1 -18.35 -45.96 -42.55
CA MET A 1 -18.51 -44.99 -41.45
C MET A 1 -17.13 -44.69 -40.89
N SER A 2 -16.61 -43.49 -41.14
CA SER A 2 -15.24 -43.07 -40.84
C SER A 2 -15.30 -42.03 -39.71
N SER A 3 -14.85 -42.40 -38.52
CA SER A 3 -14.72 -41.51 -37.35
C SER A 3 -13.31 -40.94 -37.33
N ARG A 4 -13.17 -39.66 -37.70
CA ARG A 4 -11.92 -38.91 -37.51
C ARG A 4 -11.80 -38.49 -36.03
N PRO A 5 -10.64 -38.67 -35.38
CA PRO A 5 -10.42 -38.11 -34.06
C PRO A 5 -10.22 -36.59 -34.15
N TYR A 6 -10.90 -35.87 -33.24
CA TYR A 6 -10.81 -34.44 -33.05
C TYR A 6 -9.45 -34.11 -32.41
N THR A 7 -8.55 -33.46 -33.15
CA THR A 7 -7.27 -32.99 -32.58
C THR A 7 -7.50 -31.66 -31.86
N GLU A 8 -7.38 -31.69 -30.53
CA GLU A 8 -7.34 -30.52 -29.66
C GLU A 8 -6.07 -29.70 -29.95
N LYS A 9 -6.24 -28.59 -30.67
CA LYS A 9 -5.13 -27.67 -30.98
C LYS A 9 -4.77 -26.90 -29.71
N GLY A 10 -3.66 -27.31 -29.07
CA GLY A 10 -3.00 -26.55 -28.03
C GLY A 10 -2.74 -25.10 -28.47
N ARG A 11 -3.43 -24.14 -27.84
CA ARG A 11 -3.14 -22.71 -27.96
C ARG A 11 -1.87 -22.42 -27.18
N ARG A 12 -0.73 -22.54 -27.85
CA ARG A 12 0.57 -22.06 -27.37
C ARG A 12 0.51 -20.53 -27.34
N ASN A 13 0.18 -19.95 -26.19
CA ASN A 13 0.24 -18.50 -25.96
C ASN A 13 1.68 -18.02 -26.15
N LYS A 14 2.01 -17.53 -27.35
CA LYS A 14 3.26 -16.81 -27.59
C LYS A 14 3.20 -15.51 -26.78
N ARG A 15 3.92 -15.46 -25.65
CA ARG A 15 4.18 -14.23 -24.90
C ARG A 15 4.68 -13.15 -25.88
N ARG A 16 3.81 -12.18 -26.22
CA ARG A 16 4.20 -11.03 -27.04
C ARG A 16 5.19 -10.21 -26.22
N LYS A 17 6.35 -9.89 -26.80
CA LYS A 17 7.29 -8.97 -26.15
C LYS A 17 6.60 -7.62 -25.96
N PRO A 18 6.72 -6.98 -24.78
CA PRO A 18 6.12 -5.68 -24.54
C PRO A 18 6.70 -4.65 -25.50
N SER A 19 5.84 -3.77 -26.02
CA SER A 19 6.21 -2.67 -26.91
C SER A 19 7.12 -1.68 -26.19
N ARG A 20 7.81 -0.81 -26.95
CA ARG A 20 8.65 0.25 -26.36
C ARG A 20 7.85 1.16 -25.42
N SER A 21 6.67 1.59 -25.86
CA SER A 21 5.76 2.41 -25.05
C SER A 21 5.31 1.71 -23.76
N GLN A 22 5.04 0.39 -23.80
CA GLN A 22 4.69 -0.36 -22.59
C GLN A 22 5.86 -0.44 -21.59
N ARG A 23 7.10 -0.56 -22.09
CA ARG A 23 8.29 -0.55 -21.22
C ARG A 23 8.55 0.81 -20.59
N GLU A 24 8.37 1.88 -21.37
CA GLU A 24 8.51 3.25 -20.89
C GLU A 24 7.46 3.56 -19.82
N ALA A 25 6.19 3.21 -20.04
CA ALA A 25 5.13 3.38 -19.05
C ALA A 25 5.38 2.56 -17.76
N PHE A 26 5.83 1.32 -17.90
CA PHE A 26 6.21 0.49 -16.75
C PHE A 26 7.35 1.11 -15.94
N GLN A 27 8.38 1.63 -16.62
CA GLN A 27 9.52 2.27 -15.97
C GLN A 27 9.10 3.56 -15.25
N GLN A 28 8.25 4.38 -15.88
CA GLN A 28 7.69 5.60 -15.28
C GLN A 28 6.87 5.28 -14.02
N ASN A 29 6.04 4.23 -14.06
CA ASN A 29 5.29 3.79 -12.88
C ASN A 29 6.22 3.35 -11.75
N LEU A 30 7.27 2.58 -12.05
CA LEU A 30 8.26 2.19 -11.03
C LEU A 30 8.97 3.39 -10.41
N GLU A 31 9.37 4.37 -11.23
CA GLU A 31 10.03 5.58 -10.75
C GLU A 31 9.08 6.42 -9.89
N PHE A 32 7.81 6.53 -10.26
CA PHE A 32 6.79 7.22 -9.48
C PHE A 32 6.56 6.55 -8.11
N GLU A 33 6.38 5.24 -8.08
CA GLU A 33 6.27 4.49 -6.81
C GLU A 33 7.49 4.69 -5.93
N GLU A 34 8.69 4.58 -6.50
CA GLU A 34 9.93 4.73 -5.77
C GLU A 34 10.09 6.16 -5.20
N GLN A 35 9.61 7.20 -5.91
CA GLN A 35 9.59 8.57 -5.41
C GLN A 35 8.68 8.73 -4.19
N GLU A 36 7.49 8.14 -4.21
CA GLU A 36 6.56 8.19 -3.08
C GLU A 36 7.03 7.32 -1.90
N ILE A 37 7.74 6.22 -2.17
CA ILE A 37 8.32 5.34 -1.14
C ILE A 37 9.48 6.00 -0.38
N ARG A 38 10.26 6.87 -1.03
CA ARG A 38 11.47 7.49 -0.45
C ARG A 38 11.24 8.15 0.92
N PRO A 39 10.26 9.06 1.09
CA PRO A 39 9.96 9.64 2.40
C PRO A 39 9.72 8.62 3.52
N ILE A 40 9.08 7.50 3.20
CA ILE A 40 8.75 6.45 4.18
C ILE A 40 10.02 5.68 4.56
N ARG A 41 10.92 5.41 3.60
CA ARG A 41 12.24 4.83 3.88
C ARG A 41 13.13 5.75 4.71
N ASP A 42 13.04 7.07 4.50
CA ASP A 42 13.76 8.04 5.32
C ASP A 42 13.25 8.01 6.78
N VAL A 43 11.93 7.90 6.98
CA VAL A 43 11.33 7.72 8.31
C VAL A 43 11.78 6.38 8.92
N LEU A 44 11.69 5.28 8.18
CA LEU A 44 12.15 3.96 8.64
C LEU A 44 13.61 4.01 9.09
N THR A 45 14.48 4.63 8.29
CA THR A 45 15.91 4.78 8.61
C THR A 45 16.11 5.57 9.90
N LYS A 46 15.35 6.65 10.10
CA LYS A 46 15.39 7.44 11.34
C LYS A 46 14.95 6.63 12.55
N VAL A 47 13.85 5.89 12.43
CA VAL A 47 13.34 5.00 13.49
C VAL A 47 14.35 3.90 13.82
N GLN A 48 15.04 3.34 12.83
CA GLN A 48 16.09 2.34 13.02
C GLN A 48 17.35 2.91 13.69
N GLN A 49 17.68 4.18 13.43
CA GLN A 49 18.84 4.85 14.01
C GLN A 49 18.59 5.43 15.40
N SER A 50 17.33 5.70 15.77
CA SER A 50 17.01 6.15 17.12
C SER A 50 17.17 5.00 18.11
N SER A 51 18.18 5.09 18.98
CA SER A 51 18.43 4.13 20.07
C SER A 51 17.37 4.15 21.17
N GLN A 52 16.47 5.14 21.12
CA GLN A 52 15.32 5.29 22.01
C GLN A 52 14.04 5.02 21.23
N THR A 53 13.14 4.29 21.90
CA THR A 53 11.68 4.26 21.76
C THR A 53 11.05 5.68 21.81
N ASN A 54 11.53 6.61 20.97
CA ASN A 54 10.94 7.92 20.75
C ASN A 54 9.91 7.87 19.63
N SER A 55 9.27 6.73 19.48
CA SER A 55 7.99 6.68 18.82
C SER A 55 7.00 7.36 19.74
N GLY A 56 6.58 8.56 19.35
CA GLY A 56 5.47 9.21 20.03
C GLY A 56 4.23 8.30 20.03
N PRO A 57 3.25 8.62 20.89
CA PRO A 57 2.02 7.84 20.97
C PRO A 57 1.37 7.75 19.58
N LEU A 58 0.95 6.54 19.23
CA LEU A 58 0.16 6.31 18.04
C LEU A 58 -1.26 6.77 18.27
N ASN A 59 -1.74 7.54 17.31
CA ASN A 59 -3.12 7.97 17.20
C ASN A 59 -3.66 7.45 15.88
N ILE A 60 -3.97 6.15 15.91
CA ILE A 60 -4.72 5.46 14.87
C ILE A 60 -6.16 5.40 15.35
N SER A 61 -6.86 6.53 15.27
CA SER A 61 -8.31 6.60 15.47
C SER A 61 -8.96 7.32 14.29
N GLU A 62 -10.19 6.91 13.97
CA GLU A 62 -11.17 7.51 13.05
C GLU A 62 -10.65 7.98 11.67
N GLY A 63 -11.05 7.27 10.61
CA GLY A 63 -10.96 7.74 9.23
C GLY A 63 -9.54 7.89 8.69
N ARG A 64 -8.57 7.18 9.28
CA ARG A 64 -7.17 7.22 8.84
C ARG A 64 -7.00 6.35 7.61
N CYS A 65 -7.07 6.98 6.44
CA CYS A 65 -6.71 6.36 5.16
C CYS A 65 -5.22 6.54 4.88
N PHE A 66 -4.53 5.44 4.58
CA PHE A 66 -3.15 5.42 4.10
C PHE A 66 -3.14 4.91 2.67
N LYS A 67 -2.77 5.79 1.74
CA LYS A 67 -2.49 5.39 0.37
C LYS A 67 -1.22 4.55 0.34
N LEU A 68 -1.21 3.50 -0.47
CA LEU A 68 -0.17 2.47 -0.50
C LEU A 68 0.60 2.47 -1.82
N TRP A 69 1.92 2.38 -1.70
CA TRP A 69 2.86 2.25 -2.82
C TRP A 69 3.70 0.99 -2.67
N SER A 70 3.94 0.27 -3.77
CA SER A 70 4.75 -0.94 -3.82
C SER A 70 5.36 -1.13 -5.20
N THR A 71 6.69 -1.13 -5.27
CA THR A 71 7.42 -1.48 -6.49
C THR A 71 7.33 -2.98 -6.79
N ASP A 72 7.14 -3.84 -5.78
CA ASP A 72 6.91 -5.28 -5.98
C ASP A 72 5.61 -5.50 -6.76
N HIS A 73 4.54 -4.82 -6.34
CA HIS A 73 3.25 -4.90 -7.00
C HIS A 73 3.35 -4.44 -8.47
N ILE A 74 4.01 -3.32 -8.77
CA ILE A 74 4.18 -2.88 -10.17
C ILE A 74 4.94 -3.93 -10.99
N LYS A 75 5.99 -4.55 -10.44
CA LYS A 75 6.81 -5.55 -11.14
C LYS A 75 6.04 -6.83 -11.45
N TYR A 76 5.20 -7.29 -10.53
CA TYR A 76 4.67 -8.64 -10.55
C TYR A 76 3.16 -8.74 -10.80
N CYS A 77 2.39 -7.67 -10.53
CA CYS A 77 0.93 -7.62 -10.71
C CYS A 77 0.54 -6.91 -12.01
N THR A 78 1.05 -7.40 -13.16
CA THR A 78 0.90 -6.71 -14.46
C THR A 78 -0.50 -6.71 -15.06
N ALA A 79 -1.40 -7.54 -14.52
CA ALA A 79 -2.80 -7.63 -14.96
C ALA A 79 -3.72 -6.67 -14.19
N GLU A 80 -3.21 -6.04 -13.14
CA GLU A 80 -4.03 -5.29 -12.19
C GLU A 80 -4.22 -3.84 -12.63
N VAL A 81 -5.48 -3.39 -12.64
CA VAL A 81 -5.89 -2.02 -12.95
C VAL A 81 -6.49 -1.36 -11.71
N ALA A 82 -6.01 -1.68 -10.50
CA ALA A 82 -6.44 -0.97 -9.30
C ALA A 82 -5.85 0.45 -9.36
N PRO A 83 -6.66 1.51 -9.61
CA PRO A 83 -6.13 2.85 -9.81
C PRO A 83 -5.58 3.46 -8.51
N THR A 84 -5.94 2.90 -7.35
CA THR A 84 -5.49 3.36 -6.05
C THR A 84 -5.46 2.18 -5.10
N ARG A 85 -4.37 2.06 -4.34
CA ARG A 85 -4.21 1.07 -3.28
C ARG A 85 -4.19 1.80 -1.95
N TYR A 86 -4.92 1.33 -0.95
CA TYR A 86 -4.97 1.95 0.36
C TYR A 86 -5.34 0.97 1.47
N ILE A 87 -5.07 1.35 2.71
CA ILE A 87 -5.63 0.75 3.93
C ILE A 87 -6.31 1.86 4.71
N GLU A 88 -7.54 1.61 5.17
CA GLU A 88 -8.32 2.56 5.95
C GLU A 88 -8.69 1.95 7.30
N PHE A 89 -8.54 2.75 8.36
CA PHE A 89 -8.92 2.39 9.72
C PHE A 89 -10.08 3.25 10.22
N TYR A 90 -11.07 2.64 10.85
CA TYR A 90 -12.24 3.28 11.44
C TYR A 90 -12.60 2.68 12.81
N ASP A 91 -13.40 3.41 13.59
CA ASP A 91 -13.92 2.87 14.85
C ASP A 91 -14.92 1.74 14.55
N PRO A 92 -14.74 0.53 15.11
CA PRO A 92 -15.62 -0.62 14.91
C PRO A 92 -17.10 -0.33 15.23
N LYS A 93 -17.37 0.63 16.13
CA LYS A 93 -18.72 1.02 16.56
C LYS A 93 -19.55 1.61 15.41
N PHE A 94 -18.92 2.17 14.38
CA PHE A 94 -19.64 2.76 13.24
C PHE A 94 -20.20 1.71 12.27
N TYR A 95 -19.59 0.52 12.18
CA TYR A 95 -19.87 -0.40 11.07
C TYR A 95 -20.29 -1.81 11.47
N ARG A 96 -19.91 -2.32 12.65
CA ARG A 96 -20.17 -3.75 12.97
C ARG A 96 -20.78 -4.01 14.33
N PHE A 97 -20.17 -3.54 15.41
CA PHE A 97 -20.57 -3.96 16.76
C PHE A 97 -20.55 -2.79 17.75
N SER A 98 -21.70 -2.51 18.37
CA SER A 98 -21.82 -1.57 19.48
C SER A 98 -21.08 -2.02 20.75
N ASN A 99 -20.65 -3.30 20.81
CA ASN A 99 -20.00 -3.91 21.98
C ASN A 99 -18.48 -4.15 21.79
N CYS A 100 -17.83 -3.51 20.81
CA CYS A 100 -16.37 -3.64 20.67
C CYS A 100 -15.64 -3.00 21.87
N PRO A 101 -14.61 -3.66 22.44
CA PRO A 101 -13.74 -3.08 23.45
C PRO A 101 -13.19 -1.71 23.02
N GLU A 102 -13.05 -0.79 23.97
CA GLU A 102 -12.44 0.51 23.71
C GLU A 102 -10.99 0.35 23.23
N GLY A 103 -10.58 1.23 22.30
CA GLY A 103 -9.23 1.24 21.73
C GLY A 103 -8.99 0.25 20.59
N GLN A 104 -10.00 -0.53 20.18
CA GLN A 104 -9.91 -1.32 18.95
C GLN A 104 -10.17 -0.45 17.72
N VAL A 105 -9.51 -0.81 16.62
CA VAL A 105 -9.78 -0.29 15.28
C VAL A 105 -10.19 -1.44 14.37
N ASP A 106 -11.12 -1.14 13.47
CA ASP A 106 -11.48 -2.00 12.35
C ASP A 106 -11.04 -1.29 11.05
N GLY A 107 -11.20 -1.92 9.91
CA GLY A 107 -10.73 -1.35 8.66
C GLY A 107 -10.94 -2.24 7.44
N HIS A 108 -10.37 -1.76 6.35
CA HIS A 108 -10.24 -2.56 5.14
C HIS A 108 -8.98 -2.20 4.35
N ILE A 109 -8.52 -3.17 3.58
CA ILE A 109 -7.40 -3.06 2.65
C ILE A 109 -7.97 -3.15 1.24
N TYR A 110 -7.72 -2.11 0.44
CA TYR A 110 -7.98 -2.11 -0.98
C TYR A 110 -6.63 -2.12 -1.68
N ALA A 111 -6.04 -3.29 -1.88
CA ALA A 111 -4.71 -3.44 -2.50
C ALA A 111 -4.68 -4.41 -3.68
N MET A 112 -5.82 -5.05 -3.98
CA MET A 112 -5.99 -6.12 -4.96
C MET A 112 -7.23 -5.84 -5.82
N SER A 113 -7.26 -6.31 -7.07
CA SER A 113 -8.33 -5.98 -8.03
C SER A 113 -9.73 -6.23 -7.48
N THR A 114 -10.58 -5.19 -7.55
CA THR A 114 -12.03 -5.17 -7.31
C THR A 114 -12.54 -5.58 -5.93
N ASP A 115 -11.68 -6.08 -5.05
CA ASP A 115 -12.10 -6.60 -3.76
C ASP A 115 -11.44 -5.87 -2.60
N MET A 116 -12.31 -5.36 -1.74
CA MET A 116 -11.98 -4.86 -0.44
C MET A 116 -11.77 -6.05 0.50
N CYS A 117 -10.62 -6.12 1.16
CA CYS A 117 -10.38 -7.09 2.23
C CYS A 117 -10.62 -6.41 3.57
N ASP A 118 -11.74 -6.74 4.17
CA ASP A 118 -12.07 -6.39 5.53
C ASP A 118 -11.09 -7.03 6.52
N ILE A 119 -10.59 -6.23 7.47
CA ILE A 119 -9.74 -6.74 8.54
C ILE A 119 -10.56 -7.07 9.80
N ASP A 120 -9.97 -7.86 10.68
CA ASP A 120 -10.48 -8.10 12.02
C ASP A 120 -10.17 -6.90 12.92
N PRO A 121 -11.07 -6.56 13.87
CA PRO A 121 -10.76 -5.58 14.89
C PRO A 121 -9.50 -5.95 15.67
N PHE A 122 -8.59 -5.00 15.82
CA PHE A 122 -7.36 -5.18 16.58
C PHE A 122 -7.05 -3.94 17.42
N VAL A 123 -6.19 -4.10 18.43
CA VAL A 123 -5.68 -2.97 19.23
C VAL A 123 -4.36 -2.53 18.62
N PRO A 124 -4.25 -1.29 18.10
CA PRO A 124 -2.98 -0.75 17.62
C PRO A 124 -1.94 -0.71 18.74
N PRO A 125 -0.64 -0.74 18.40
CA PRO A 125 0.40 -0.58 19.40
C PRO A 125 0.30 0.83 20.00
N GLN A 126 0.63 0.94 21.28
CA GLN A 126 0.53 2.22 22.00
C GLN A 126 1.47 3.27 21.39
N ASP A 127 2.66 2.83 20.99
CA ASP A 127 3.70 3.67 20.42
C ASP A 127 4.04 3.17 19.02
N ALA A 128 4.45 4.09 18.16
CA ALA A 128 4.94 3.76 16.82
C ALA A 128 6.27 2.96 16.91
N GLY A 129 6.85 2.62 15.76
CA GLY A 129 8.23 2.14 15.70
C GLY A 129 8.39 0.90 14.84
N LEU A 130 9.27 0.00 15.29
CA LEU A 130 9.67 -1.18 14.52
C LEU A 130 8.82 -2.42 14.83
N GLU A 131 7.93 -2.36 15.80
CA GLU A 131 7.05 -3.48 16.11
C GLU A 131 6.11 -3.76 14.94
N THR A 132 5.98 -5.04 14.60
CA THR A 132 5.08 -5.52 13.56
C THR A 132 3.84 -6.11 14.21
N VAL A 133 2.68 -5.62 13.81
CA VAL A 133 1.37 -6.03 14.29
C VAL A 133 0.77 -6.99 13.28
N ARG A 134 0.29 -8.13 13.78
CA ARG A 134 -0.48 -9.08 12.98
C ARG A 134 -1.93 -8.63 12.89
N ILE A 135 -2.44 -8.48 11.68
CA ILE A 135 -3.83 -8.09 11.39
C ILE A 135 -4.53 -9.27 10.71
N GLY A 136 -5.62 -9.75 11.30
CA GLY A 136 -6.46 -10.80 10.69
C GLY A 136 -7.34 -10.23 9.58
N GLY A 137 -7.68 -11.02 8.57
CA GLY A 137 -8.79 -10.75 7.68
C GLY A 137 -10.09 -11.32 8.25
N ASN A 138 -11.22 -10.65 8.01
CA ASN A 138 -12.53 -11.05 8.55
C ASN A 138 -12.97 -12.47 8.10
N ASP A 139 -12.41 -12.99 7.02
CA ASP A 139 -12.63 -14.37 6.56
C ASP A 139 -11.93 -15.44 7.43
N GLY A 140 -11.10 -15.05 8.39
CA GLY A 140 -10.34 -15.96 9.26
C GLY A 140 -9.24 -16.74 8.54
N LEU A 141 -9.00 -16.49 7.25
CA LEU A 141 -8.01 -17.17 6.41
C LEU A 141 -6.83 -16.26 6.11
N HIS A 142 -7.10 -14.97 5.94
CA HIS A 142 -6.09 -14.00 5.55
C HIS A 142 -5.39 -13.39 6.76
N THR A 143 -4.10 -13.09 6.58
CA THR A 143 -3.28 -12.44 7.61
C THR A 143 -2.36 -11.44 6.93
N PHE A 144 -2.32 -10.25 7.49
CA PHE A 144 -1.49 -9.13 7.07
C PHE A 144 -0.58 -8.72 8.23
N TYR A 145 0.48 -7.98 7.90
CA TYR A 145 1.37 -7.44 8.91
C TYR A 145 1.57 -5.95 8.68
N ALA A 146 1.34 -5.15 9.72
CA ALA A 146 1.52 -3.70 9.66
C ALA A 146 2.61 -3.27 10.64
N GLN A 147 3.47 -2.36 10.20
CA GLN A 147 4.45 -1.68 11.04
C GLN A 147 4.16 -0.18 10.94
N PHE A 148 3.77 0.43 12.05
CA PHE A 148 3.42 1.84 12.12
C PHE A 148 4.66 2.64 12.51
N LEU A 149 5.26 3.37 11.56
CA LEU A 149 6.51 4.08 11.80
C LEU A 149 6.29 5.39 12.57
N ASP A 150 5.16 6.04 12.30
CA ASP A 150 4.63 7.19 13.03
C ASP A 150 3.11 7.33 12.73
N ASN A 151 2.52 8.48 13.06
CA ASN A 151 1.10 8.79 12.81
C ASN A 151 0.73 9.03 11.34
N HIS A 152 1.70 8.98 10.43
CA HIS A 152 1.57 9.37 9.04
C HIS A 152 2.14 8.35 8.06
N HIS A 153 2.99 7.43 8.54
CA HIS A 153 3.70 6.47 7.73
C HIS A 153 3.55 5.06 8.30
N LEU A 154 3.25 4.10 7.42
CA LEU A 154 3.21 2.69 7.78
C LEU A 154 3.88 1.83 6.70
N ILE A 155 4.22 0.60 7.07
CA ILE A 155 4.60 -0.45 6.14
C ILE A 155 3.58 -1.57 6.31
N LEU A 156 2.96 -1.98 5.21
CA LEU A 156 2.02 -3.10 5.15
C LEU A 156 2.67 -4.23 4.35
N GLN A 157 2.66 -5.42 4.90
CA GLN A 157 3.17 -6.63 4.27
C GLN A 157 2.00 -7.57 3.98
N ILE A 158 1.92 -8.00 2.72
CA ILE A 158 0.86 -8.89 2.23
C ILE A 158 1.53 -10.15 1.65
N PRO A 159 1.18 -11.35 2.12
CA PRO A 159 1.67 -12.59 1.53
C PRO A 159 1.33 -12.70 0.04
N LYS A 160 2.26 -13.26 -0.74
CA LYS A 160 2.12 -13.48 -2.18
C LYS A 160 0.83 -14.21 -2.52
N GLU A 161 0.50 -15.23 -1.74
CA GLU A 161 -0.70 -16.06 -1.95
C GLU A 161 -1.97 -15.21 -1.91
N LEU A 162 -1.99 -14.15 -1.09
CA LEU A 162 -3.11 -13.22 -1.04
C LEU A 162 -3.12 -12.30 -2.25
N VAL A 163 -1.97 -11.69 -2.59
CA VAL A 163 -1.83 -10.78 -3.74
C VAL A 163 -2.30 -11.42 -5.05
N PHE A 164 -2.06 -12.72 -5.21
CA PHE A 164 -2.47 -13.49 -6.39
C PHE A 164 -3.75 -14.32 -6.19
N TYR A 165 -4.41 -14.28 -5.02
CA TYR A 165 -5.53 -15.17 -4.67
C TYR A 165 -6.67 -15.19 -5.69
N ARG A 166 -6.96 -14.04 -6.32
CA ARG A 166 -8.02 -13.88 -7.34
C ARG A 166 -7.48 -13.58 -8.74
N GLN A 167 -6.16 -13.64 -8.93
CA GLN A 167 -5.58 -13.44 -10.25
C GLN A 167 -5.69 -14.75 -11.06
N GLU A 168 -6.24 -14.67 -12.27
CA GLU A 168 -6.26 -15.82 -13.19
C GLU A 168 -4.86 -16.22 -13.67
N THR A 169 -3.87 -15.37 -13.41
CA THR A 169 -2.47 -15.60 -13.77
C THR A 169 -1.66 -16.04 -12.56
N ASP A 170 -0.98 -17.17 -12.72
CA ASP A 170 0.03 -17.62 -11.77
C ASP A 170 1.05 -16.51 -11.50
N PRO A 171 1.52 -16.37 -10.24
CA PRO A 171 2.59 -15.45 -9.91
C PRO A 171 3.79 -15.70 -10.83
N THR A 172 4.35 -14.60 -11.36
CA THR A 172 5.54 -14.67 -12.20
C THR A 172 6.70 -15.29 -11.42
N SER A 173 7.50 -16.15 -12.06
CA SER A 173 8.66 -16.78 -11.42
C SER A 173 9.65 -15.69 -10.99
N GLY A 174 9.75 -15.45 -9.68
CA GLY A 174 10.56 -14.36 -9.11
C GLY A 174 9.77 -13.37 -8.25
N ALA A 175 8.43 -13.46 -8.19
CA ALA A 175 7.65 -12.70 -7.24
C ALA A 175 8.06 -13.03 -5.79
N PRO A 176 8.20 -12.03 -4.90
CA PRO A 176 8.58 -12.24 -3.51
C PRO A 176 7.47 -12.98 -2.76
N ASP A 177 7.83 -13.76 -1.74
CA ASP A 177 6.84 -14.44 -0.88
C ASP A 177 6.00 -13.44 -0.07
N VAL A 178 6.51 -12.24 0.16
CA VAL A 178 5.81 -11.14 0.82
C VAL A 178 5.98 -9.88 0.00
N PHE A 179 4.86 -9.24 -0.34
CA PHE A 179 4.83 -7.94 -0.99
C PHE A 179 4.85 -6.84 0.05
N THR A 180 5.77 -5.89 -0.10
CA THR A 180 5.86 -4.75 0.81
C THR A 180 5.18 -3.54 0.19
N TYR A 181 4.24 -2.97 0.93
CA TYR A 181 3.55 -1.73 0.62
C TYR A 181 3.94 -0.68 1.65
N TYR A 182 4.20 0.52 1.19
CA TYR A 182 4.56 1.67 2.01
C TYR A 182 3.39 2.63 2.00
N GLY A 183 2.92 3.03 3.18
CA GLY A 183 1.72 3.83 3.36
C GLY A 183 2.04 5.27 3.79
N ILE A 184 1.31 6.24 3.22
CA ILE A 184 1.27 7.63 3.67
C ILE A 184 -0.17 8.01 3.95
N CYS A 185 -0.42 8.56 5.13
CA CYS A 185 -1.73 9.07 5.52
C CYS A 185 -2.17 10.20 4.57
N GLU A 186 -3.37 10.08 3.98
CA GLU A 186 -3.84 11.01 2.95
C GLU A 186 -3.95 12.46 3.48
N ALA A 187 -4.54 12.64 4.66
CA ALA A 187 -4.63 13.96 5.32
C ALA A 187 -3.26 14.62 5.53
N TYR A 188 -2.23 13.81 5.79
CA TYR A 188 -0.85 14.30 5.90
C TYR A 188 -0.26 14.67 4.54
N ALA A 189 -0.47 13.85 3.52
CA ALA A 189 -0.02 14.13 2.16
C ALA A 189 -0.61 15.44 1.61
N GLU A 190 -1.91 15.67 1.81
CA GLU A 190 -2.60 16.91 1.45
C GLU A 190 -2.03 18.12 2.19
N SER A 191 -1.84 17.99 3.51
CA SER A 191 -1.24 19.04 4.33
C SER A 191 0.17 19.40 3.87
N ARG A 192 0.98 18.40 3.49
CA ARG A 192 2.33 18.59 2.94
C ARG A 192 2.28 19.34 1.60
N MET A 193 1.37 18.98 0.70
CA MET A 193 1.19 19.66 -0.59
C MET A 193 0.81 21.13 -0.40
N LEU A 194 -0.17 21.41 0.46
CA LEU A 194 -0.59 22.77 0.80
C LEU A 194 0.56 23.59 1.41
N ALA A 195 1.35 23.00 2.30
CA ALA A 195 2.50 23.66 2.91
C ALA A 195 3.60 23.98 1.88
N ASN A 196 3.84 23.10 0.92
CA ASN A 196 4.82 23.32 -0.14
C ASN A 196 4.39 24.47 -1.06
N HIS A 197 3.13 24.51 -1.51
CA HIS A 197 2.63 25.63 -2.30
C HIS A 197 2.76 26.97 -1.58
N ARG A 198 2.43 27.02 -0.28
CA ARG A 198 2.62 28.25 0.51
C ARG A 198 4.08 28.69 0.60
N ARG A 199 5.03 27.74 0.66
CA ARG A 199 6.48 28.05 0.69
C ARG A 199 6.96 28.57 -0.65
N GLU A 200 6.49 28.00 -1.76
CA GLU A 200 6.79 28.45 -3.11
C GLU A 200 6.26 29.88 -3.34
N ASP A 201 5.00 30.13 -3.01
CA ASP A 201 4.39 31.46 -3.10
C ASP A 201 5.17 32.51 -2.28
N GLN A 202 5.61 32.14 -1.07
CA GLN A 202 6.42 33.02 -0.23
C GLN A 202 7.82 33.26 -0.82
N ALA A 203 8.44 32.23 -1.40
CA ALA A 203 9.75 32.35 -2.04
C ALA A 203 9.68 33.25 -3.29
N GLU A 204 8.62 33.11 -4.09
CA GLU A 204 8.37 33.98 -5.25
C GLU A 204 8.15 35.43 -4.84
N ARG A 205 7.31 35.69 -3.83
CA ARG A 205 7.09 37.04 -3.30
C ARG A 205 8.38 37.69 -2.80
N ARG A 206 9.26 36.92 -2.14
CA ARG A 206 10.57 37.41 -1.66
C ARG A 206 11.54 37.72 -2.81
N ARG A 207 11.54 36.93 -3.89
CA ARG A 207 12.34 37.20 -5.09
C ARG A 207 11.87 38.45 -5.82
N SER A 208 10.56 38.67 -5.90
CA SER A 208 9.96 39.85 -6.55
C SER A 208 10.09 41.15 -5.73
N ALA A 209 10.37 41.05 -4.43
CA ALA A 209 10.51 42.20 -3.53
C ALA A 209 11.96 42.67 -3.31
N SER A 210 12.95 42.01 -3.95
CA SER A 210 14.35 42.45 -3.90
C SER A 210 14.59 43.49 -5.01
N PRO A 211 14.87 44.77 -4.70
CA PRO A 211 15.29 45.74 -5.71
C PRO A 211 16.71 45.42 -6.17
N ALA A 212 16.98 45.67 -7.45
CA ALA A 212 18.34 45.72 -8.00
C ALA A 212 19.12 46.93 -7.48
#